data_AF-A0AAE9Z3B5-F1
#
_entry.id   AF-A0AAE9Z3B5-F1
#
_cell.length_a   1.000
_cell.length_b   1.000
_cell.length_c   1.000
_cell.angle_alpha   90.00
_cell.angle_beta   90.00
_cell.angle_gamma   90.00
#
_symmetry.space_group_name_H-M   'P 1'
#
loop_
_entity.id
_entity.type
_entity.pdbx_description
1 polymer ?
#
loop_
_entity_poly.entity_id
_entity_poly.type
_entity_poly.pdbx_seq_one_letter_code
_entity_poly.pdbx_strand_id
1 'polypeptide(L)'
;MENIILMHAKLHRLRVTDAQLNYVGSITIDTTLLSKVGILPLEQVDIVNLNNGKRWSTYVLPGEAGQVCPNGGGALLCNRGDILVIWANTTRDRQDVMQSGHKAKIIVTDENNDCLEYFEQTLIANDGSLTFSCDHKHRGSEDIYPTSASYREDIDLS
;
A
#
# COMPACT_ATOMS: atom_id res chain seq x y z
N MET A 1 -16.88 20.27 -8.16
CA MET A 1 -15.72 19.39 -7.95
C MET A 1 -16.11 18.38 -6.91
N GLU A 2 -16.30 17.13 -7.32
CA GLU A 2 -16.64 16.03 -6.42
C GLU A 2 -15.32 15.34 -6.06
N ASN A 3 -14.88 15.49 -4.82
CA ASN A 3 -13.62 14.89 -4.38
C ASN A 3 -13.84 13.43 -3.95
N ILE A 4 -13.00 12.54 -4.47
CA ILE A 4 -12.94 11.13 -4.10
C ILE A 4 -11.56 10.79 -3.51
N ILE A 5 -11.51 9.76 -2.68
CA ILE A 5 -10.28 9.25 -2.07
C ILE A 5 -9.88 7.99 -2.81
N LEU A 6 -8.66 7.98 -3.37
CA LEU A 6 -8.12 6.86 -4.14
C LEU A 6 -6.79 6.40 -3.54
N MET A 7 -6.59 5.09 -3.44
CA MET A 7 -5.29 4.53 -3.05
C MET A 7 -4.25 4.87 -4.11
N HIS A 8 -3.08 5.39 -3.72
CA HIS A 8 -1.96 5.63 -4.65
C HIS A 8 -0.75 4.74 -4.37
N ALA A 9 -0.65 4.18 -3.16
CA ALA A 9 0.43 3.29 -2.78
C ALA A 9 -0.02 2.20 -1.80
N LYS A 10 0.55 1.00 -1.92
CA LYS A 10 0.32 -0.12 -1.00
C LYS A 10 1.59 -0.94 -0.77
N LEU A 11 1.86 -1.23 0.50
CA LEU A 11 2.86 -2.19 0.94
C LEU A 11 2.11 -3.39 1.52
N HIS A 12 2.20 -4.52 0.84
CA HIS A 12 1.45 -5.72 1.16
C HIS A 12 2.36 -6.75 1.84
N ARG A 13 1.90 -7.26 2.99
CA ARG A 13 2.54 -8.33 3.79
C ARG A 13 3.83 -7.94 4.52
N LEU A 14 3.94 -6.69 4.97
CA LEU A 14 5.05 -6.26 5.81
C LEU A 14 5.05 -6.99 7.16
N ARG A 15 6.16 -7.64 7.49
CA ARG A 15 6.38 -8.30 8.78
C ARG A 15 6.87 -7.31 9.82
N VAL A 16 6.15 -7.20 10.94
CA VAL A 16 6.55 -6.38 12.09
C VAL A 16 7.90 -6.85 12.63
N THR A 17 8.91 -5.99 12.59
CA THR A 17 10.25 -6.27 13.11
C THR A 17 10.34 -6.01 14.61
N ASP A 18 9.62 -5.00 15.10
CA ASP A 18 9.55 -4.64 16.51
C ASP A 18 8.29 -3.81 16.81
N ALA A 19 7.93 -3.58 18.07
CA ALA A 19 6.80 -2.76 18.46
C ALA A 19 7.15 -1.92 19.69
N GLN A 20 7.21 -0.59 19.55
CA GLN A 20 7.74 0.31 20.58
C GLN A 20 6.66 1.21 21.20
N LEU A 21 6.13 0.79 22.35
CA LEU A 21 5.07 1.50 23.07
C LEU A 21 5.48 2.91 23.55
N ASN A 22 6.73 3.07 23.99
CA ASN A 22 7.21 4.32 24.60
C ASN A 22 7.80 5.31 23.58
N TYR A 23 7.80 4.96 22.29
CA TYR A 23 8.23 5.85 21.22
C TYR A 23 7.08 6.75 20.76
N VAL A 24 7.38 7.97 20.29
CA VAL A 24 6.37 8.92 19.80
C VAL A 24 5.59 8.27 18.64
N GLY A 25 4.28 8.12 18.81
CA GLY A 25 3.41 7.31 17.95
C GLY A 25 3.58 7.60 16.45
N SER A 26 3.54 6.54 15.63
CA SER A 26 3.75 6.52 14.18
C SER A 26 3.93 5.06 13.73
N ILE A 27 4.31 4.83 12.48
CA ILE A 27 4.98 3.59 12.07
C ILE A 27 6.31 3.89 11.39
N THR A 28 7.39 3.23 11.80
CA THR A 28 8.68 3.28 11.12
C THR A 28 8.71 2.21 10.04
N ILE A 29 9.05 2.58 8.80
CA ILE A 29 9.09 1.66 7.64
C ILE A 29 10.37 1.89 6.84
N ASP A 30 10.98 0.82 6.35
CA ASP A 30 12.10 0.85 5.41
C ASP A 30 11.93 1.90 4.31
N THR A 31 12.86 2.85 4.29
CA THR A 31 12.88 3.98 3.35
C THR A 31 12.94 3.54 1.88
N THR A 32 13.55 2.39 1.60
CA THR A 32 13.65 1.82 0.25
C THR A 32 12.28 1.38 -0.27
N LEU A 33 11.47 0.75 0.59
CA LEU A 33 10.11 0.35 0.25
C LEU A 33 9.21 1.57 0.03
N LEU A 34 9.27 2.55 0.95
CA LEU A 34 8.54 3.80 0.86
C LEU A 34 8.82 4.52 -0.47
N SER A 35 10.11 4.66 -0.82
CA SER A 35 10.55 5.33 -2.04
C SER A 35 10.06 4.65 -3.31
N LYS A 36 10.00 3.31 -3.34
CA LYS A 36 9.54 2.54 -4.50
C LYS A 36 8.05 2.78 -4.80
N VAL A 37 7.20 2.90 -3.77
CA VAL A 37 5.76 3.17 -3.95
C VAL A 37 5.39 4.65 -3.87
N GLY A 38 6.32 5.52 -3.46
CA GLY A 38 6.11 6.96 -3.38
C GLY A 38 5.36 7.43 -2.15
N ILE A 39 5.45 6.70 -1.03
CA ILE A 39 4.95 7.16 0.28
C ILE A 39 6.00 8.06 0.92
N LEU A 40 5.60 9.25 1.35
CA LEU A 40 6.50 10.21 1.99
C LEU A 40 6.55 10.02 3.52
N PRO A 41 7.69 10.33 4.17
CA PRO A 41 7.68 10.57 5.61
C PRO A 41 6.62 11.62 5.98
N LEU A 42 5.96 11.43 7.12
CA LEU A 42 4.82 12.22 7.60
C LEU A 42 3.52 12.07 6.80
N GLU A 43 3.50 11.26 5.73
CA GLU A 43 2.28 10.95 5.02
C GLU A 43 1.40 10.01 5.85
N GLN A 44 0.09 10.26 5.84
CA GLN A 44 -0.88 9.39 6.49
C GLN A 44 -0.97 8.06 5.72
N VAL A 45 -0.95 6.97 6.48
CA VAL A 45 -1.23 5.61 6.01
C VAL A 45 -2.33 4.98 6.85
N ASP A 46 -3.11 4.14 6.20
CA ASP A 46 -4.01 3.21 6.84
C ASP A 46 -3.36 1.84 6.92
N ILE A 47 -3.62 1.12 8.01
CA ILE A 47 -2.98 -0.14 8.32
C ILE A 47 -4.04 -1.16 8.75
N VAL A 48 -3.86 -2.40 8.30
CA VAL A 48 -4.52 -3.56 8.88
C VAL A 48 -3.49 -4.61 9.26
N ASN A 49 -3.62 -5.15 10.47
CA ASN A 49 -2.86 -6.30 10.92
C ASN A 49 -3.64 -7.58 10.55
N LEU A 50 -3.08 -8.40 9.67
CA LEU A 50 -3.72 -9.62 9.18
C LEU A 50 -3.82 -10.73 10.24
N ASN A 51 -2.99 -10.68 11.28
CA ASN A 51 -2.98 -11.68 12.33
C ASN A 51 -4.13 -11.52 13.32
N ASN A 52 -4.67 -10.30 13.49
CA ASN A 52 -5.69 -10.01 14.50
C ASN A 52 -6.85 -9.13 13.99
N GLY A 53 -6.82 -8.68 12.74
CA GLY A 53 -7.87 -7.87 12.11
C GLY A 53 -7.93 -6.42 12.58
N LYS A 54 -7.07 -5.97 13.50
CA LYS A 54 -7.05 -4.59 13.97
C LYS A 54 -6.69 -3.64 12.82
N ARG A 55 -7.39 -2.51 12.77
CA ARG A 55 -7.21 -1.45 11.77
C ARG A 55 -6.96 -0.12 12.46
N TRP A 56 -6.05 0.68 11.93
CA TRP A 56 -5.81 2.03 12.42
C TRP A 56 -5.17 2.88 11.33
N SER A 57 -5.17 4.19 11.54
CA SER A 57 -4.50 5.17 10.70
C SER A 57 -3.41 5.86 11.49
N THR A 58 -2.29 6.18 10.85
CA THR A 58 -1.15 6.88 11.45
C THR A 58 -0.33 7.54 10.34
N TYR A 59 0.80 8.16 10.67
CA TYR A 59 1.77 8.62 9.68
C TYR A 59 3.08 7.80 9.73
N VAL A 60 3.86 7.91 8.65
CA VAL A 60 5.11 7.17 8.43
C VAL A 60 6.34 7.92 8.94
N LEU A 61 7.27 7.19 9.55
CA LEU A 61 8.66 7.59 9.79
C LEU A 61 9.62 6.75 8.93
N PRO A 62 10.74 7.32 8.48
CA PRO A 62 11.74 6.58 7.72
C PRO A 62 12.51 5.61 8.63
N GLY A 63 12.70 4.39 8.16
CA GLY A 63 13.44 3.32 8.83
C GLY A 63 14.61 2.79 8.00
N GLU A 64 15.39 1.93 8.66
CA GLU A 64 16.46 1.14 8.04
C GLU A 64 15.91 0.00 7.16
N ALA A 65 16.81 -0.65 6.40
CA ALA A 65 16.45 -1.75 5.51
C ALA A 65 15.67 -2.86 6.25
N GLY A 66 14.53 -3.27 5.69
CA GLY A 66 13.63 -4.28 6.24
C GLY A 66 12.86 -3.88 7.50
N GLN A 67 13.04 -2.67 8.04
CA GLN A 67 12.42 -2.26 9.30
C GLN A 67 10.92 -2.00 9.15
N VAL A 68 10.12 -2.54 10.07
CA VAL A 68 8.67 -2.27 10.22
C VAL A 68 8.33 -2.24 11.70
N CYS A 69 8.21 -1.04 12.27
CA CYS A 69 8.02 -0.86 13.71
C CYS A 69 6.82 0.04 14.02
N PRO A 70 5.67 -0.54 14.44
CA PRO A 70 4.57 0.23 15.01
C PRO A 70 5.01 0.88 16.32
N ASN A 71 4.83 2.18 16.44
CA ASN A 71 5.22 2.98 17.60
C ASN A 71 3.99 3.47 18.37
N GLY A 72 4.16 3.79 19.66
CA GLY A 72 3.11 4.36 20.50
C GLY A 72 1.87 3.45 20.57
N GLY A 73 0.68 4.03 20.33
CA GLY A 73 -0.57 3.26 20.33
C GLY A 73 -0.61 2.11 19.31
N GLY A 74 0.10 2.23 18.19
CA GLY A 74 0.21 1.16 17.19
C GLY A 74 0.92 -0.10 17.72
N ALA A 75 1.82 0.06 18.70
CA ALA A 75 2.51 -1.05 19.33
C ALA A 75 1.56 -1.97 20.12
N LEU A 76 0.44 -1.45 20.64
CA LEU A 76 -0.59 -2.24 21.32
C LEU A 76 -1.46 -3.09 20.36
N LEU A 77 -1.33 -2.83 19.06
CA LEU A 77 -2.12 -3.47 18.01
C LEU A 77 -1.33 -4.56 17.27
N CYS A 78 -0.04 -4.74 17.59
CA CYS A 78 0.87 -5.62 16.87
C CYS A 78 1.80 -6.38 17.82
N ASN A 79 2.22 -7.56 17.40
CA ASN A 79 3.36 -8.27 17.96
C ASN A 79 4.46 -8.37 16.90
N ARG A 80 5.72 -8.56 17.34
CA ARG A 80 6.81 -8.93 16.44
C ARG A 80 6.41 -10.18 15.64
N GLY A 81 6.61 -10.12 14.32
CA GLY A 81 6.27 -11.19 13.39
C GLY A 81 4.87 -11.11 12.78
N ASP A 82 3.99 -10.24 13.28
CA ASP A 82 2.67 -9.99 12.66
C ASP A 82 2.82 -9.44 11.25
N ILE A 83 1.82 -9.68 10.40
CA ILE A 83 1.80 -9.27 9.00
C ILE A 83 0.85 -8.08 8.83
N LEU A 84 1.38 -6.98 8.31
CA LEU A 84 0.65 -5.75 8.04
C LEU A 84 0.38 -5.57 6.54
N VAL A 85 -0.75 -4.96 6.25
CA VAL A 85 -1.01 -4.32 4.94
C VAL A 85 -1.17 -2.83 5.21
N ILE A 86 -0.38 -2.03 4.51
CA ILE A 86 -0.29 -0.58 4.68
C ILE A 86 -0.60 0.07 3.34
N TRP A 87 -1.44 1.10 3.31
CA TRP A 87 -1.69 1.86 2.10
C TRP A 87 -1.82 3.36 2.38
N ALA A 88 -1.50 4.15 1.36
CA ALA A 88 -1.67 5.59 1.37
C ALA A 88 -2.69 6.00 0.29
N ASN A 89 -3.48 7.02 0.61
CA ASN A 89 -4.53 7.53 -0.27
C ASN A 89 -4.23 8.97 -0.68
N THR A 90 -4.78 9.36 -1.83
CA THR A 90 -4.78 10.73 -2.32
C THR A 90 -6.21 11.18 -2.57
N THR A 91 -6.46 12.48 -2.41
CA THR A 91 -7.75 13.08 -2.76
C THR A 91 -7.65 13.62 -4.18
N ARG A 92 -8.60 13.23 -5.03
CA ARG A 92 -8.65 13.64 -6.44
C ARG A 92 -10.05 14.13 -6.77
N ASP A 93 -10.16 15.07 -7.69
CA ASP A 93 -11.46 15.40 -8.28
C ASP A 93 -11.90 14.25 -9.19
N ARG A 94 -13.16 13.82 -9.05
CA ARG A 94 -13.72 12.70 -9.80
C ARG A 94 -13.68 12.95 -11.31
N GLN A 95 -13.96 14.17 -11.75
CA GLN A 95 -13.97 14.50 -13.18
C GLN A 95 -12.55 14.47 -13.76
N ASP A 96 -11.55 14.94 -13.01
CA ASP A 96 -10.14 14.80 -13.41
C ASP A 96 -9.77 13.31 -13.55
N VAL A 97 -10.15 12.45 -12.60
CA VAL A 97 -9.87 11.00 -12.70
C VAL A 97 -10.57 10.37 -13.91
N MET A 98 -11.78 10.80 -14.25
CA MET A 98 -12.48 10.34 -15.46
C MET A 98 -11.78 10.74 -16.76
N GLN A 99 -10.98 11.82 -16.73
CA GLN A 99 -10.29 12.35 -17.91
C GLN A 99 -8.84 11.90 -18.02
N SER A 100 -8.15 11.77 -16.89
CA SER A 100 -6.70 11.50 -16.82
C SER A 100 -6.35 10.15 -16.20
N GLY A 101 -7.34 9.44 -15.65
CA GLY A 101 -7.15 8.17 -14.97
C GLY A 101 -6.52 8.32 -13.58
N HIS A 102 -6.02 7.20 -13.06
CA HIS A 102 -5.34 7.14 -11.78
C HIS A 102 -4.40 5.94 -11.74
N LYS A 103 -3.34 6.00 -10.93
CA LYS A 103 -2.39 4.89 -10.77
C LYS A 103 -2.06 4.68 -9.30
N ALA A 104 -2.07 3.41 -8.89
CA ALA A 104 -1.57 2.96 -7.61
C ALA A 104 -0.35 2.04 -7.79
N LYS A 105 0.66 2.22 -6.95
CA LYS A 105 1.87 1.38 -6.92
C LYS A 105 1.79 0.39 -5.76
N ILE A 106 2.08 -0.87 -6.02
CA ILE A 106 1.96 -1.93 -5.02
C ILE A 106 3.27 -2.71 -4.95
N ILE A 107 3.71 -2.96 -3.72
CA ILE A 107 4.75 -3.94 -3.42
C ILE A 107 4.15 -5.07 -2.60
N VAL A 108 4.56 -6.29 -2.90
CA VAL A 108 4.43 -7.44 -2.01
C VAL A 108 5.81 -7.77 -1.48
N THR A 109 5.95 -7.92 -0.17
CA THR A 109 7.23 -8.27 0.46
C THR A 109 7.34 -9.75 0.79
N ASP A 110 8.57 -10.24 0.85
CA ASP A 110 8.91 -11.56 1.38
C ASP A 110 8.98 -11.58 2.93
N GLU A 111 9.48 -12.67 3.51
CA GLU A 111 9.64 -12.81 4.96
C GLU A 111 10.65 -11.86 5.60
N ASN A 112 11.58 -11.30 4.84
CA ASN A 112 12.63 -10.38 5.28
C ASN A 112 12.25 -8.91 5.03
N ASN A 113 11.02 -8.64 4.57
CA ASN A 113 10.55 -7.35 4.11
C ASN A 113 11.27 -6.84 2.85
N ASP A 114 11.88 -7.71 2.07
CA ASP A 114 12.41 -7.34 0.76
C ASP A 114 11.30 -7.34 -0.29
N CYS A 115 11.45 -6.53 -1.33
CA CYS A 115 10.48 -6.40 -2.41
C CYS A 115 10.48 -7.67 -3.28
N LEU A 116 9.50 -8.56 -3.07
CA LEU A 116 9.29 -9.77 -3.85
C LEU A 116 8.60 -9.48 -5.19
N GLU A 117 7.55 -8.68 -5.16
CA GLU A 117 6.81 -8.26 -6.36
C GLU A 117 6.56 -6.76 -6.35
N TYR A 118 6.57 -6.18 -7.56
CA TYR A 118 6.11 -4.82 -7.81
C TYR A 118 5.16 -4.82 -9.00
N PHE A 119 4.00 -4.18 -8.81
CA PHE A 119 2.99 -4.03 -9.85
C PHE A 119 2.20 -2.73 -9.70
N GLU A 120 1.51 -2.35 -10.77
CA GLU A 120 0.69 -1.14 -10.83
C GLU A 120 -0.77 -1.52 -11.08
N GLN A 121 -1.68 -0.88 -10.34
CA GLN A 121 -3.11 -0.88 -10.63
C GLN A 121 -3.47 0.47 -11.21
N THR A 122 -4.06 0.48 -12.41
CA THR A 122 -4.31 1.71 -13.17
C THR A 122 -5.78 1.78 -13.56
N LEU A 123 -6.38 2.95 -13.35
CA LEU A 123 -7.61 3.38 -14.01
C LEU A 123 -7.19 4.12 -15.28
N ILE A 124 -7.53 3.56 -16.43
CA ILE A 124 -7.25 4.13 -17.75
C ILE A 124 -8.51 4.87 -18.20
N ALA A 125 -8.37 6.18 -18.46
CA ALA A 125 -9.46 6.98 -18.97
C ALA A 125 -9.72 6.69 -20.46
N ASN A 126 -10.98 6.41 -20.78
CA ASN A 126 -11.50 6.32 -22.14
C ASN A 126 -12.61 7.36 -22.33
N ASP A 127 -13.14 7.51 -23.54
CA ASP A 127 -14.23 8.43 -23.82
C ASP A 127 -15.50 8.03 -23.03
N GLY A 128 -15.72 8.69 -21.89
CA GLY A 128 -16.87 8.48 -20.99
C GLY A 128 -16.79 7.26 -20.06
N SER A 129 -15.70 6.50 -20.03
CA SER A 129 -15.56 5.28 -19.22
C SER A 129 -14.14 5.09 -18.64
N LEU A 130 -13.99 4.18 -17.69
CA LEU A 130 -12.70 3.78 -17.14
C LEU A 130 -12.45 2.29 -17.38
N THR A 131 -11.23 1.92 -17.76
CA THR A 131 -10.77 0.53 -17.72
C THR A 131 -9.84 0.35 -16.52
N PHE A 132 -10.14 -0.60 -15.64
CA PHE A 132 -9.21 -1.04 -14.60
C PHE A 132 -8.19 -2.03 -15.21
N SER A 133 -6.91 -1.83 -14.95
CA SER A 133 -5.82 -2.70 -15.40
C SER A 133 -4.84 -2.99 -14.25
N CYS A 134 -4.38 -4.23 -14.13
CA CYS A 134 -3.32 -4.62 -13.19
C CYS A 134 -2.13 -5.19 -13.96
N ASP A 135 -0.95 -4.56 -13.85
CA ASP A 135 0.25 -4.94 -14.60
C ASP A 135 1.41 -5.34 -13.67
N HIS A 136 1.75 -6.63 -13.66
CA HIS A 136 2.87 -7.17 -12.89
C HIS A 136 4.20 -6.96 -13.61
N LYS A 137 5.13 -6.19 -13.02
CA LYS A 137 6.40 -5.80 -13.66
C LYS A 137 7.63 -6.58 -13.16
N HIS A 138 7.52 -7.34 -12.06
CA HIS A 138 8.62 -8.17 -11.55
C HIS A 138 8.09 -9.48 -10.93
N ARG A 139 8.66 -10.62 -11.35
CA ARG A 139 8.17 -11.97 -11.03
C ARG A 139 9.28 -12.76 -10.33
N GLY A 140 9.22 -12.88 -9.01
CA GLY A 140 9.95 -13.92 -8.27
C GLY A 140 9.28 -15.28 -8.49
N SER A 141 10.06 -16.35 -8.61
CA SER A 141 9.54 -17.70 -8.83
C SER A 141 9.13 -18.33 -7.49
N GLU A 142 7.82 -18.33 -7.18
CA GLU A 142 7.05 -19.30 -6.36
C GLU A 142 5.80 -18.60 -5.80
N ASP A 143 4.66 -18.80 -6.48
CA ASP A 143 3.42 -18.05 -6.26
C ASP A 143 2.67 -18.52 -4.99
N ILE A 144 2.48 -17.63 -4.00
CA ILE A 144 1.66 -17.84 -2.78
C ILE A 144 0.20 -17.38 -2.99
N TYR A 145 -0.08 -16.62 -4.06
CA TYR A 145 -1.41 -16.11 -4.39
C TYR A 145 -1.87 -16.65 -5.75
N PRO A 146 -3.18 -16.91 -5.95
CA PRO A 146 -3.69 -17.22 -7.27
C PRO A 146 -3.31 -16.10 -8.22
N THR A 147 -2.53 -16.46 -9.22
CA THR A 147 -2.11 -15.60 -10.33
C THR A 147 -3.33 -14.88 -10.90
N SER A 148 -3.46 -13.58 -10.70
CA SER A 148 -4.17 -12.78 -11.70
C SER A 148 -3.13 -12.40 -12.74
N ALA A 149 -3.13 -13.10 -13.87
CA ALA A 149 -2.55 -12.57 -15.10
C ALA A 149 -3.00 -11.10 -15.27
N SER A 150 -2.22 -10.27 -15.97
CA SER A 150 -2.69 -8.93 -16.33
C SER A 150 -4.12 -9.01 -16.84
N TYR A 151 -5.05 -8.41 -16.10
CA TYR A 151 -6.46 -8.43 -16.42
C TYR A 151 -6.95 -7.01 -16.61
N ARG A 152 -7.94 -6.88 -17.48
CA ARG A 152 -8.59 -5.63 -17.80
C ARG A 152 -10.09 -5.80 -17.61
N GLU A 153 -10.69 -4.84 -16.95
CA GLU A 153 -12.12 -4.81 -16.70
C GLU A 153 -12.63 -3.40 -17.01
N ASP A 154 -13.58 -3.31 -17.93
CA ASP A 154 -14.23 -2.04 -18.26
C ASP A 154 -15.27 -1.74 -17.17
N ILE A 155 -15.20 -0.53 -16.62
CA ILE A 155 -16.11 -0.02 -15.61
C ILE A 155 -17.11 0.89 -16.31
N ASP A 156 -18.33 0.39 -16.49
CA ASP A 156 -19.47 1.21 -16.90
C ASP A 156 -19.93 2.06 -15.70
N LEU A 157 -20.01 3.37 -15.93
CA LEU A 157 -20.38 4.37 -14.91
C LEU A 157 -21.70 5.06 -15.25
N SER A 158 -22.48 4.51 -16.19
CA SER A 158 -23.83 4.98 -16.55
C SER A 158 -24.89 4.73 -15.47
#